data_AF-A0A7L2J9N9-F1
#
_entry.id   AF-A0A7L2J9N9-F1
#
_cell.length_a   1.000
_cell.length_b   1.000
_cell.length_c   1.000
_cell.angle_alpha   90.00
_cell.angle_beta   90.00
_cell.angle_gamma   90.00
#
_symmetry.space_group_name_H-M   'P 1'
#
loop_
_entity.id
_entity.type
_entity.pdbx_description
1 polymer ?
#
loop_
_entity_poly.entity_id
_entity_poly.type
_entity_poly.pdbx_seq_one_letter_code
_entity_poly.pdbx_strand_id
1 'polypeptide(L)'
;GSSCVCEPGYRMVSSNGGFSVTCEKCPENMSGVTQDGWNCITCPKGLTSKGNCKCPDNEILVERSIDGVLLNEALCIHCNGSEQSFSASDASGSRCVRCEKTFIQVSNSCDCNSPNILTGGLCFLASEGLPPKGVAAVRFAQLGITLTSAWFLKNLQSSAFACWLYSNITACQALGNMCVMNMNSLSSSSTDACGLFQYIFVSTARVGIIHSIPYWSHNLPWLYYGDQPGLASQVLEKNHFPTTFTFKGTDKDVKLKFIAASFDAAGNFLKWQSLEGGILQLCPDTQTKLNAAYVFGTTYQQSCKISVSKILLDFANPVFYDLFLEYNDDNGQQHLWAMPVLNLNLQYNEKFVNQGNNMNNWLLTRRFFLVDALSGKENDLGKPPRVIRVASKITISIRLVSHTQKGTIYPPLITVAYTDVLIQNPETQNVMVSFAVSYEMNQSEAQIQTDIALGVLGGLAVLWSLLKTAGWKRRTGSSIIDLQTVFKFLLFYAGDLANVFFIITVGTGIYWLVFFKAQQFVSVLLPLPSQEEDFVTYIACAFSLKALQFLHLLVSQLAVDIFFIDWERPKGKVLKAVEGEGVIKSAAAPVSIWRTYFIANEWNEIQTIRKINPLFQV
;
A
#
# COMPACT_ATOMS: atom_id res chain seq x y z
N GLY A 1 0.65 -41.60 -3.72
CA GLY A 1 2.08 -41.41 -4.06
C GLY A 1 2.30 -41.93 -5.47
N SER A 2 3.12 -41.25 -6.26
CA SER A 2 3.42 -41.59 -7.67
C SER A 2 4.63 -42.52 -7.83
N SER A 3 5.25 -42.97 -6.74
CA SER A 3 6.41 -43.86 -6.74
C SER A 3 6.33 -44.88 -5.61
N CYS A 4 6.62 -46.15 -5.90
CA CYS A 4 6.74 -47.21 -4.92
C CYS A 4 8.20 -47.41 -4.52
N VAL A 5 8.45 -47.67 -3.24
CA VAL A 5 9.76 -47.98 -2.66
C VAL A 5 9.66 -49.29 -1.90
N CYS A 6 10.75 -50.07 -1.91
CA CYS A 6 10.80 -51.34 -1.20
C CYS A 6 10.75 -51.14 0.32
N GLU A 7 10.20 -52.12 1.04
CA GLU A 7 10.20 -52.12 2.50
C GLU A 7 11.62 -52.26 3.07
N PRO A 8 11.89 -51.79 4.30
CA PRO A 8 13.20 -51.93 4.94
C PRO A 8 13.72 -53.37 4.90
N GLY A 9 14.95 -53.56 4.45
CA GLY A 9 15.57 -54.88 4.30
C GLY A 9 15.28 -55.59 2.97
N TYR A 10 14.64 -54.92 2.01
CA TYR A 10 14.46 -55.40 0.64
C TYR A 10 15.17 -54.49 -0.36
N ARG A 11 15.95 -55.08 -1.28
CA ARG A 11 16.57 -54.36 -2.39
C ARG A 11 15.62 -54.26 -3.59
N MET A 12 15.78 -53.20 -4.37
CA MET A 12 15.10 -52.99 -5.64
C MET A 12 15.79 -53.80 -6.74
N VAL A 13 15.01 -54.59 -7.48
CA VAL A 13 15.50 -55.40 -8.62
C VAL A 13 15.05 -54.79 -9.95
N SER A 14 13.84 -54.23 -10.00
CA SER A 14 13.36 -53.51 -11.17
C SER A 14 12.40 -52.38 -10.79
N SER A 15 12.55 -51.24 -11.47
CA SER A 15 11.67 -50.09 -11.35
C SER A 15 11.64 -49.34 -12.69
N ASN A 16 10.49 -49.39 -13.36
CA ASN A 16 10.26 -48.71 -14.65
C ASN A 16 9.42 -47.43 -14.47
N GLY A 17 9.39 -46.85 -13.26
CA GLY A 17 8.67 -45.60 -13.00
C GLY A 17 7.14 -45.72 -12.90
N GLY A 18 6.61 -46.94 -12.73
CA GLY A 18 5.18 -47.21 -12.52
C GLY A 18 4.82 -47.61 -11.08
N PHE A 19 3.58 -48.01 -10.85
CA PHE A 19 3.08 -48.46 -9.54
C PHE A 19 3.56 -49.86 -9.11
N SER A 20 4.34 -50.55 -9.96
CA SER A 20 4.90 -51.87 -9.67
C SER A 20 6.41 -51.80 -9.59
N VAL A 21 6.97 -52.13 -8.43
CA VAL A 21 8.41 -52.36 -8.23
C VAL A 21 8.61 -53.80 -7.78
N THR A 22 9.68 -54.44 -8.25
CA THR A 22 10.06 -55.78 -7.78
C THR A 22 11.13 -55.64 -6.72
N CYS A 23 10.82 -56.13 -5.52
CA CYS A 23 11.70 -56.07 -4.36
C CYS A 23 12.10 -57.49 -3.94
N GLU A 24 13.36 -57.67 -3.57
CA GLU A 24 13.91 -58.95 -3.11
C GLU A 24 14.47 -58.78 -1.70
N LYS A 25 14.19 -59.74 -0.80
CA LYS A 25 14.65 -59.68 0.59
C LYS A 25 16.16 -59.83 0.64
N CYS A 26 16.82 -58.95 1.40
CA CYS A 26 18.25 -59.07 1.61
C CYS A 26 18.60 -60.34 2.42
N PRO A 27 19.73 -61.01 2.09
CA PRO A 27 20.23 -62.17 2.84
C PRO A 27 20.41 -61.87 4.34
N GLU A 28 20.23 -62.86 5.21
CA GLU A 28 20.34 -62.66 6.67
C GLU A 28 21.71 -62.17 7.14
N ASN A 29 22.77 -62.43 6.37
CA ASN A 29 24.13 -61.94 6.64
C ASN A 29 24.37 -60.49 6.19
N MET A 30 23.49 -59.92 5.37
CA MET A 30 23.56 -58.53 4.86
C MET A 30 22.32 -57.78 5.35
N SER A 31 22.46 -57.16 6.51
CA SER A 31 21.33 -56.59 7.23
C SER A 31 20.79 -55.27 6.64
N GLY A 32 21.53 -54.62 5.74
CA GLY A 32 21.17 -53.33 5.17
C GLY A 32 21.05 -53.28 3.65
N VAL A 33 20.40 -52.22 3.19
CA VAL A 33 20.29 -51.85 1.78
C VAL A 33 21.15 -50.61 1.52
N THR A 34 21.79 -50.54 0.36
CA THR A 34 22.55 -49.37 -0.08
C THR A 34 21.67 -48.12 -0.17
N GLN A 35 22.26 -46.92 -0.09
CA GLN A 35 21.50 -45.67 -0.15
C GLN A 35 20.70 -45.49 -1.45
N ASP A 36 21.20 -46.05 -2.56
CA ASP A 36 20.52 -46.07 -3.85
C ASP A 36 19.35 -47.08 -3.92
N GLY A 37 19.24 -47.99 -2.95
CA GLY A 37 18.18 -48.98 -2.84
C GLY A 37 18.38 -50.26 -3.67
N TRP A 38 19.48 -50.40 -4.43
CA TRP A 38 19.63 -51.46 -5.44
C TRP A 38 20.40 -52.70 -4.95
N ASN A 39 21.19 -52.58 -3.89
CA ASN A 39 22.05 -53.66 -3.43
C ASN A 39 21.90 -53.88 -1.92
N CYS A 40 22.12 -55.13 -1.48
CA CYS A 40 22.25 -55.47 -0.08
C CYS A 40 23.71 -55.35 0.34
N ILE A 41 23.96 -54.87 1.55
CA ILE A 41 25.30 -54.65 2.08
C ILE A 41 25.33 -54.91 3.60
N THR A 42 26.49 -55.30 4.11
CA THR A 42 26.71 -55.45 5.56
C THR A 42 26.96 -54.08 6.18
N CYS A 43 26.24 -53.72 7.26
CA CYS A 43 26.40 -52.42 7.92
C CYS A 43 27.21 -52.52 9.23
N PRO A 44 28.29 -51.74 9.39
CA PRO A 44 29.23 -51.88 10.52
C PRO A 44 28.68 -51.33 11.85
N LYS A 45 27.78 -50.34 11.81
CA LYS A 45 27.31 -49.58 12.98
C LYS A 45 25.79 -49.56 13.12
N GLY A 46 25.11 -50.52 12.47
CA GLY A 46 23.66 -50.71 12.53
C GLY A 46 22.89 -50.02 11.40
N LEU A 47 21.57 -50.06 11.52
CA LEU A 47 20.62 -49.66 10.48
C LEU A 47 19.81 -48.44 10.90
N THR A 48 19.45 -47.62 9.91
CA THR A 48 18.42 -46.60 10.04
C THR A 48 17.02 -47.23 10.05
N SER A 49 15.99 -46.47 10.45
CA SER A 49 14.59 -46.91 10.39
C SER A 49 14.09 -47.26 8.98
N LYS A 50 14.83 -46.84 7.94
CA LYS A 50 14.57 -47.17 6.54
C LYS A 50 15.30 -48.43 6.06
N GLY A 51 16.14 -49.06 6.89
CA GLY A 51 16.92 -50.25 6.54
C GLY A 51 18.25 -49.96 5.83
N ASN A 52 18.69 -48.70 5.78
CA ASN A 52 20.00 -48.33 5.22
C ASN A 52 21.08 -48.31 6.31
N CYS A 53 22.35 -48.48 5.93
CA CYS A 53 23.45 -48.36 6.88
C CYS A 53 23.52 -46.98 7.55
N LYS A 54 23.84 -46.98 8.84
CA LYS A 54 24.02 -45.75 9.64
C LYS A 54 25.48 -45.63 10.07
N CYS A 55 26.07 -44.44 9.86
CA CYS A 55 27.34 -44.07 10.49
C CYS A 55 27.12 -43.09 11.66
N PRO A 56 28.01 -43.09 12.66
CA PRO A 56 28.12 -42.06 13.71
C PRO A 56 28.29 -40.64 13.16
N ASP A 57 28.05 -39.64 14.02
CA ASP A 57 28.31 -38.24 13.69
C ASP A 57 29.80 -38.03 13.36
N ASN A 58 30.07 -37.15 12.38
CA ASN A 58 31.42 -36.86 11.85
C ASN A 58 32.11 -38.02 11.09
N GLU A 59 31.35 -39.04 10.68
CA GLU A 59 31.80 -40.10 9.77
C GLU A 59 30.97 -40.08 8.47
N ILE A 60 31.59 -40.46 7.36
CA ILE A 60 30.92 -40.62 6.06
C ILE A 60 30.68 -42.09 5.77
N LEU A 61 29.51 -42.38 5.19
CA LEU A 61 29.16 -43.71 4.73
C LEU A 61 29.73 -43.96 3.33
N VAL A 62 30.52 -45.02 3.19
CA VAL A 62 31.09 -45.46 1.91
C VAL A 62 30.65 -46.89 1.63
N GLU A 63 29.79 -47.06 0.63
CA GLU A 63 29.23 -48.37 0.23
C GLU A 63 29.90 -48.93 -1.03
N ARG A 64 30.55 -48.06 -1.81
CA ARG A 64 31.25 -48.39 -3.06
C ARG A 64 32.67 -47.84 -3.04
N SER A 65 33.58 -48.55 -3.68
CA SER A 65 34.94 -48.06 -3.94
C SER A 65 34.94 -46.96 -5.00
N ILE A 66 36.08 -46.29 -5.18
CA ILE A 66 36.23 -45.13 -6.07
C ILE A 66 35.94 -45.49 -7.55
N ASP A 67 36.16 -46.75 -7.93
CA ASP A 67 35.84 -47.34 -9.24
C ASP A 67 34.38 -47.81 -9.35
N GLY A 68 33.55 -47.61 -8.32
CA GLY A 68 32.11 -47.90 -8.33
C GLY A 68 31.72 -49.32 -7.93
N VAL A 69 32.69 -50.17 -7.57
CA VAL A 69 32.45 -51.56 -7.13
C VAL A 69 31.83 -51.55 -5.74
N LEU A 70 30.78 -52.36 -5.53
CA LEU A 70 30.12 -52.51 -4.24
C LEU A 70 31.05 -53.20 -3.24
N LEU A 71 31.15 -52.63 -2.04
CA LEU A 71 31.90 -53.21 -0.93
C LEU A 71 31.08 -54.33 -0.27
N ASN A 72 31.75 -55.36 0.25
CA ASN A 72 31.09 -56.44 1.00
C ASN A 72 30.51 -55.96 2.35
N GLU A 73 31.17 -54.95 2.94
CA GLU A 73 30.75 -54.27 4.15
C GLU A 73 30.94 -52.76 3.94
N ALA A 74 29.94 -51.98 4.32
CA ALA A 74 30.01 -50.53 4.23
C ALA A 74 31.07 -50.01 5.21
N LEU A 75 31.78 -48.96 4.82
CA LEU A 75 32.79 -48.32 5.65
C LEU A 75 32.24 -47.01 6.20
N CYS A 76 32.42 -46.78 7.50
CA CYS A 76 32.26 -45.46 8.09
C CYS A 76 33.64 -44.83 8.23
N ILE A 77 33.91 -43.80 7.42
CA ILE A 77 35.21 -43.12 7.39
C ILE A 77 35.11 -41.83 8.18
N HIS A 78 35.95 -41.69 9.21
CA HIS A 78 36.01 -40.46 10.01
C HIS A 78 36.62 -39.30 9.22
N CYS A 79 35.97 -38.14 9.25
CA CYS A 79 36.50 -36.94 8.64
C CYS A 79 37.60 -36.33 9.51
N ASN A 80 38.77 -36.07 8.91
CA ASN A 80 39.91 -35.54 9.65
C ASN A 80 39.68 -34.06 10.04
N GLY A 81 39.25 -33.84 11.28
CA GLY A 81 39.02 -32.52 11.86
C GLY A 81 40.27 -31.78 12.35
N SER A 82 41.46 -32.39 12.26
CA SER A 82 42.73 -31.79 12.72
C SER A 82 43.32 -30.80 11.70
N GLU A 83 44.40 -30.09 12.08
CA GLU A 83 45.03 -29.01 11.30
C GLU A 83 45.33 -29.35 9.84
N GLN A 84 45.56 -30.63 9.54
CA GLN A 84 45.91 -31.09 8.20
C GLN A 84 44.76 -30.98 7.21
N SER A 85 43.50 -30.96 7.67
CA SER A 85 42.33 -31.07 6.79
C SER A 85 41.13 -30.24 7.22
N PHE A 86 40.93 -29.98 8.52
CA PHE A 86 39.79 -29.25 9.07
C PHE A 86 38.47 -29.67 8.42
N SER A 87 38.22 -30.97 8.33
CA SER A 87 37.08 -31.53 7.62
C SER A 87 36.13 -32.24 8.58
N ALA A 88 34.84 -32.06 8.36
CA ALA A 88 33.76 -32.73 9.06
C ALA A 88 32.76 -33.35 8.06
N SER A 89 31.95 -34.30 8.50
CA SER A 89 30.90 -34.87 7.64
C SER A 89 29.89 -33.80 7.25
N ASP A 90 29.48 -33.76 5.99
CA ASP A 90 28.37 -32.91 5.57
C ASP A 90 27.04 -33.36 6.21
N ALA A 91 25.97 -32.55 6.08
CA ALA A 91 24.67 -32.88 6.69
C ALA A 91 24.04 -34.19 6.18
N SER A 92 24.50 -34.71 5.03
CA SER A 92 24.05 -35.98 4.48
C SER A 92 24.92 -37.18 4.87
N GLY A 93 26.07 -36.95 5.53
CA GLY A 93 27.03 -37.99 5.88
C GLY A 93 27.64 -38.69 4.66
N SER A 94 27.68 -38.03 3.50
CA SER A 94 28.16 -38.60 2.24
C SER A 94 29.58 -38.17 1.88
N ARG A 95 30.01 -37.01 2.40
CA ARG A 95 31.34 -36.47 2.08
C ARG A 95 31.92 -35.66 3.23
N CYS A 96 33.25 -35.71 3.35
CA CYS A 96 33.99 -34.84 4.25
C CYS A 96 34.14 -33.48 3.59
N VAL A 97 33.62 -32.44 4.25
CA VAL A 97 33.69 -31.05 3.81
C VAL A 97 34.43 -30.23 4.85
N ARG A 98 35.13 -29.19 4.39
CA ARG A 98 35.83 -28.29 5.31
C ARG A 98 34.83 -27.63 6.27
N CYS A 99 35.11 -27.64 7.56
CA CYS A 99 34.27 -26.96 8.54
C CYS A 99 34.43 -25.43 8.48
N GLU A 100 33.42 -24.74 9.01
CA GLU A 100 33.36 -23.29 8.96
C GLU A 100 34.55 -22.62 9.67
N LYS A 101 34.98 -21.47 9.15
CA LYS A 101 36.18 -20.77 9.64
C LYS A 101 36.11 -20.43 11.13
N THR A 102 34.90 -20.21 11.65
CA THR A 102 34.67 -19.90 13.06
C THR A 102 35.08 -21.04 14.00
N PHE A 103 34.88 -22.31 13.59
CA PHE A 103 35.33 -23.47 14.38
C PHE A 103 36.86 -23.50 14.43
N ILE A 104 37.48 -23.37 13.27
CA ILE A 104 38.94 -23.38 13.13
C ILE A 104 39.58 -22.26 13.97
N GLN A 105 39.00 -21.06 13.96
CA GLN A 105 39.52 -19.93 14.75
C GLN A 105 39.37 -20.11 16.26
N VAL A 106 38.35 -20.81 16.72
CA VAL A 106 38.01 -20.93 18.15
C VAL A 106 38.67 -22.15 18.78
N SER A 107 38.58 -23.32 18.15
CA SER A 107 39.04 -24.59 18.72
C SER A 107 40.18 -25.25 17.94
N ASN A 108 40.58 -24.67 16.79
CA ASN A 108 41.53 -25.31 15.86
C ASN A 108 41.12 -26.74 15.48
N SER A 109 39.81 -26.99 15.47
CA SER A 109 39.18 -28.24 15.07
C SER A 109 37.81 -27.95 14.44
N CYS A 110 37.08 -28.99 14.07
CA CYS A 110 35.69 -28.87 13.63
C CYS A 110 34.67 -29.07 14.76
N ASP A 111 35.13 -29.17 16.01
CA ASP A 111 34.29 -29.38 17.18
C ASP A 111 34.11 -28.09 17.97
N CYS A 112 32.87 -27.78 18.36
CA CYS A 112 32.56 -26.65 19.22
C CYS A 112 32.32 -27.11 20.66
N ASN A 113 33.41 -27.40 21.36
CA ASN A 113 33.35 -27.90 22.74
C ASN A 113 33.11 -26.77 23.75
N SER A 114 32.40 -27.09 24.84
CA SER A 114 32.22 -26.19 26.00
C SER A 114 33.59 -25.73 26.52
N PRO A 115 33.81 -24.42 26.81
CA PRO A 115 32.81 -23.37 27.05
C PRO A 115 32.32 -22.61 25.80
N ASN A 116 32.69 -23.01 24.58
CA ASN A 116 32.29 -22.31 23.36
C ASN A 116 30.79 -22.44 23.07
N ILE A 117 30.23 -21.45 22.38
CA ILE A 117 28.81 -21.36 22.06
C ILE A 117 28.58 -21.77 20.61
N LEU A 118 27.90 -22.90 20.42
CA LEU A 118 27.42 -23.35 19.11
C LEU A 118 26.03 -22.75 18.83
N THR A 119 25.91 -21.94 17.79
CA THR A 119 24.61 -21.39 17.37
C THR A 119 24.57 -21.14 15.86
N GLY A 120 23.45 -21.47 15.22
CA GLY A 120 23.25 -21.29 13.77
C GLY A 120 24.30 -21.94 12.88
N GLY A 121 24.92 -23.04 13.35
CA GLY A 121 26.00 -23.71 12.62
C GLY A 121 27.34 -22.98 12.68
N LEU A 122 27.52 -22.02 13.58
CA LEU A 122 28.77 -21.32 13.85
C LEU A 122 29.20 -21.54 15.30
N CYS A 123 30.51 -21.50 15.53
CA CYS A 123 31.12 -21.67 16.86
C CYS A 123 31.75 -20.36 17.31
N PHE A 124 31.41 -19.90 18.51
CA PHE A 124 31.91 -18.65 19.07
C PHE A 124 32.58 -18.89 20.41
N LEU A 125 33.69 -18.19 20.66
CA LEU A 125 34.33 -18.18 21.97
C LEU A 125 33.39 -17.52 22.98
N ALA A 126 33.13 -18.17 24.12
CA ALA A 126 32.42 -17.54 25.22
C ALA A 126 33.33 -16.49 25.88
N SER A 127 33.20 -15.23 25.48
CA SER A 127 33.92 -14.09 26.05
C SER A 127 32.96 -13.04 26.61
N GLU A 128 33.45 -12.23 27.53
CA GLU A 128 32.77 -10.99 27.93
C GLU A 128 32.74 -10.03 26.72
N GLY A 129 31.55 -9.60 26.32
CA GLY A 129 31.37 -8.70 25.16
C GLY A 129 30.55 -9.26 24.01
N LEU A 130 29.98 -10.46 24.12
CA LEU A 130 28.97 -10.95 23.18
C LEU A 130 27.63 -10.21 23.36
N PRO A 131 26.87 -9.96 22.27
CA PRO A 131 25.51 -9.45 22.35
C PRO A 131 24.61 -10.28 23.30
N PRO A 132 23.56 -9.68 23.89
CA PRO A 132 22.64 -10.41 24.75
C PRO A 132 21.95 -11.56 24.01
N LYS A 133 21.34 -12.48 24.76
CA LYS A 133 20.57 -13.57 24.17
C LYS A 133 19.32 -13.02 23.47
N GLY A 134 19.23 -13.31 22.18
CA GLY A 134 18.12 -12.95 21.32
C GLY A 134 16.84 -13.72 21.65
N VAL A 135 15.72 -13.03 21.66
CA VAL A 135 14.39 -13.65 21.78
C VAL A 135 13.89 -14.02 20.39
N ALA A 136 13.76 -15.33 20.12
CA ALA A 136 13.25 -15.86 18.85
C ALA A 136 11.72 -15.79 18.69
N ALA A 137 11.03 -15.19 19.66
CA ALA A 137 9.60 -15.01 19.63
C ALA A 137 9.21 -13.80 18.77
N VAL A 138 8.31 -14.01 17.81
CA VAL A 138 7.78 -12.96 16.92
C VAL A 138 6.33 -12.68 17.30
N ARG A 139 6.00 -11.39 17.44
CA ARG A 139 4.65 -10.94 17.80
C ARG A 139 3.83 -10.60 16.55
N PHE A 140 2.67 -11.23 16.43
CA PHE A 140 1.64 -10.95 15.43
C PHE A 140 0.54 -10.10 16.09
N ALA A 141 0.81 -8.80 16.21
CA ALA A 141 0.04 -7.88 17.04
C ALA A 141 -1.45 -7.81 16.67
N GLN A 142 -1.79 -7.93 15.38
CA GLN A 142 -3.19 -7.90 14.94
C GLN A 142 -3.98 -9.12 15.40
N LEU A 143 -3.32 -10.26 15.55
CA LEU A 143 -3.93 -11.52 16.01
C LEU A 143 -3.79 -11.71 17.53
N GLY A 144 -2.96 -10.91 18.20
CA GLY A 144 -2.62 -11.10 19.62
C GLY A 144 -1.81 -12.38 19.89
N ILE A 145 -1.14 -12.93 18.87
CA ILE A 145 -0.40 -14.20 18.95
C ILE A 145 1.10 -13.91 19.00
N THR A 146 1.82 -14.62 19.85
CA THR A 146 3.29 -14.66 19.86
C THR A 146 3.74 -16.09 19.58
N LEU A 147 4.63 -16.27 18.61
CA LEU A 147 5.13 -17.59 18.20
C LEU A 147 6.65 -17.64 18.27
N THR A 148 7.20 -18.78 18.66
CA THR A 148 8.64 -19.03 18.56
C THR A 148 8.96 -19.42 17.12
N SER A 149 9.58 -18.49 16.39
CA SER A 149 9.94 -18.69 14.99
C SER A 149 11.13 -19.64 14.86
N ALA A 150 10.96 -20.71 14.09
CA ALA A 150 12.04 -21.65 13.77
C ALA A 150 13.19 -20.95 13.02
N TRP A 151 12.87 -19.97 12.17
CA TRP A 151 13.86 -19.17 11.46
C TRP A 151 14.71 -18.33 12.42
N PHE A 152 14.06 -17.64 13.36
CA PHE A 152 14.78 -16.80 14.33
C PHE A 152 15.58 -17.67 15.31
N LEU A 153 15.01 -18.78 15.77
CA LEU A 153 15.69 -19.70 16.69
C LEU A 153 17.01 -20.22 16.08
N LYS A 154 17.01 -20.50 14.77
CA LYS A 154 18.19 -20.99 14.07
C LYS A 154 19.21 -19.89 13.75
N ASN A 155 18.76 -18.70 13.33
CA ASN A 155 19.66 -17.73 12.70
C ASN A 155 19.89 -16.44 13.51
N LEU A 156 19.04 -16.08 14.47
CA LEU A 156 19.08 -14.76 15.11
C LEU A 156 20.38 -14.54 15.89
N GLN A 157 20.71 -15.47 16.78
CA GLN A 157 21.88 -15.33 17.66
C GLN A 157 23.19 -15.39 16.86
N SER A 158 23.30 -16.34 15.93
CA SER A 158 24.49 -16.49 15.09
C SER A 158 24.71 -15.26 14.19
N SER A 159 23.62 -14.70 13.64
CA SER A 159 23.70 -13.48 12.81
C SER A 159 24.15 -12.28 13.64
N ALA A 160 23.63 -12.12 14.85
CA ALA A 160 24.05 -11.04 15.76
C ALA A 160 25.53 -11.18 16.17
N PHE A 161 25.97 -12.38 16.53
CA PHE A 161 27.36 -12.64 16.91
C PHE A 161 28.33 -12.44 15.76
N ALA A 162 28.01 -12.98 14.58
CA ALA A 162 28.85 -12.84 13.39
C ALA A 162 28.91 -11.39 12.89
N CYS A 163 27.80 -10.65 12.99
CA CYS A 163 27.77 -9.22 12.69
C CYS A 163 28.66 -8.42 13.64
N TRP A 164 28.56 -8.69 14.95
CA TRP A 164 29.33 -8.00 15.98
C TRP A 164 30.83 -8.31 15.95
N LEU A 165 31.21 -9.59 15.99
CA LEU A 165 32.61 -10.01 16.13
C LEU A 165 33.40 -9.89 14.83
N TYR A 166 32.78 -10.24 13.70
CA TYR A 166 33.49 -10.39 12.43
C TYR A 166 33.14 -9.30 11.42
N SER A 167 32.25 -8.35 11.77
CA SER A 167 31.73 -7.38 10.80
C SER A 167 31.19 -8.05 9.52
N ASN A 168 30.62 -9.25 9.66
CA ASN A 168 30.13 -10.01 8.52
C ASN A 168 28.88 -9.33 7.96
N ILE A 169 29.04 -8.70 6.79
CA ILE A 169 27.98 -7.90 6.15
C ILE A 169 26.73 -8.74 5.91
N THR A 170 26.85 -9.96 5.41
CA THR A 170 25.70 -10.85 5.18
C THR A 170 24.95 -11.16 6.48
N ALA A 171 25.68 -11.44 7.56
CA ALA A 171 25.08 -11.66 8.87
C ALA A 171 24.38 -10.39 9.42
N CYS A 172 24.99 -9.22 9.23
CA CYS A 172 24.38 -7.93 9.59
C CYS A 172 23.11 -7.64 8.77
N GLN A 173 23.10 -7.98 7.48
CA GLN A 173 21.93 -7.90 6.60
C GLN A 173 20.83 -8.87 7.05
N ALA A 174 21.19 -10.11 7.44
CA ALA A 174 20.25 -11.11 7.95
C ALA A 174 19.59 -10.65 9.26
N LEU A 175 20.38 -10.11 10.20
CA LEU A 175 19.88 -9.50 11.43
C LEU A 175 18.93 -8.33 11.12
N GLY A 176 19.31 -7.46 10.19
CA GLY A 176 18.47 -6.36 9.75
C GLY A 176 17.14 -6.83 9.14
N ASN A 177 17.17 -7.87 8.29
CA ASN A 177 15.98 -8.46 7.69
C ASN A 177 15.05 -9.08 8.74
N MET A 178 15.60 -9.76 9.76
CA MET A 178 14.83 -10.25 10.91
C MET A 178 14.21 -9.09 11.72
N CYS A 179 14.88 -7.95 11.83
CA CYS A 179 14.27 -6.76 12.43
C CYS A 179 13.12 -6.20 11.57
N VAL A 180 13.26 -6.15 10.24
CA VAL A 180 12.16 -5.77 9.33
C VAL A 180 10.97 -6.73 9.47
N MET A 181 11.21 -8.04 9.59
CA MET A 181 10.18 -9.05 9.86
C MET A 181 9.43 -8.78 11.18
N ASN A 182 10.10 -8.18 12.17
CA ASN A 182 9.50 -7.69 13.41
C ASN A 182 8.91 -6.27 13.31
N MET A 183 8.51 -5.86 12.09
CA MET A 183 7.92 -4.55 11.76
C MET A 183 8.80 -3.36 12.09
N ASN A 184 10.12 -3.55 12.17
CA ASN A 184 11.07 -2.53 12.62
C ASN A 184 10.73 -1.97 14.02
N SER A 185 9.97 -2.71 14.81
CA SER A 185 9.48 -2.23 16.10
C SER A 185 10.61 -2.19 17.11
N LEU A 186 10.70 -1.08 17.86
CA LEU A 186 11.72 -0.85 18.87
C LEU A 186 11.08 -0.77 20.25
N SER A 187 11.69 -1.44 21.22
CA SER A 187 11.34 -1.35 22.63
C SER A 187 12.61 -1.29 23.47
N SER A 188 12.64 -0.44 24.49
CA SER A 188 13.80 -0.32 25.39
C SER A 188 14.08 -1.57 26.22
N SER A 189 13.11 -2.49 26.32
CA SER A 189 13.20 -3.71 27.15
C SER A 189 13.28 -5.02 26.36
N SER A 190 13.18 -4.99 25.03
CA SER A 190 13.21 -6.21 24.22
C SER A 190 14.62 -6.53 23.71
N THR A 191 15.04 -7.79 23.85
CA THR A 191 16.23 -8.34 23.18
C THR A 191 15.82 -9.12 21.92
N ASP A 192 14.80 -8.63 21.21
CA ASP A 192 14.38 -9.19 19.92
C ASP A 192 15.37 -8.79 18.79
N ALA A 193 15.05 -9.14 17.55
CA ALA A 193 15.92 -8.84 16.41
C ALA A 193 16.23 -7.34 16.23
N CYS A 194 15.26 -6.46 16.48
CA CYS A 194 15.48 -5.01 16.39
C CYS A 194 16.27 -4.48 17.59
N GLY A 195 16.00 -5.00 18.79
CA GLY A 195 16.80 -4.69 19.98
C GLY A 195 18.28 -5.08 19.82
N LEU A 196 18.55 -6.27 19.28
CA LEU A 196 19.91 -6.72 18.95
C LEU A 196 20.56 -5.87 17.86
N PHE A 197 19.81 -5.53 16.81
CA PHE A 197 20.29 -4.64 15.75
C PHE A 197 20.70 -3.27 16.32
N GLN A 198 19.84 -2.68 17.15
CA GLN A 198 20.11 -1.39 17.79
C GLN A 198 21.28 -1.46 18.78
N TYR A 199 21.38 -2.55 19.56
CA TYR A 199 22.50 -2.79 20.46
C TYR A 199 23.84 -2.78 19.71
N ILE A 200 23.92 -3.50 18.59
CA ILE A 200 25.11 -3.55 17.75
C ILE A 200 25.37 -2.15 17.15
N PHE A 201 24.36 -1.51 16.58
CA PHE A 201 24.49 -0.17 15.97
C PHE A 201 25.09 0.86 16.93
N VAL A 202 24.58 0.95 18.17
CA VAL A 202 25.10 1.86 19.18
C VAL A 202 26.51 1.47 19.61
N SER A 203 26.75 0.17 19.79
CA SER A 203 28.04 -0.33 20.29
C SER A 203 29.15 -0.23 19.23
N THR A 204 28.82 -0.22 17.93
CA THR A 204 29.75 -0.03 16.82
C THR A 204 29.82 1.41 16.29
N ALA A 205 29.28 2.40 17.02
CA ALA A 205 29.27 3.80 16.57
C ALA A 205 30.67 4.36 16.21
N ARG A 206 31.74 3.79 16.78
CA ARG A 206 33.14 4.18 16.52
C ARG A 206 33.64 3.82 15.12
N VAL A 207 32.98 2.90 14.41
CA VAL A 207 33.41 2.44 13.07
C VAL A 207 33.13 3.52 12.00
N GLY A 208 32.33 4.54 12.32
CA GLY A 208 32.02 5.66 11.44
C GLY A 208 30.73 5.46 10.64
N ILE A 209 30.41 6.46 9.81
CA ILE A 209 29.18 6.53 9.03
C ILE A 209 29.45 6.58 7.52
N ILE A 210 28.58 5.99 6.73
CA ILE A 210 28.65 5.92 5.27
C ILE A 210 27.96 7.14 4.65
N HIS A 211 28.59 7.77 3.66
CA HIS A 211 28.06 8.90 2.88
C HIS A 211 27.53 10.07 3.73
N SER A 212 28.12 10.30 4.91
CA SER A 212 27.67 11.33 5.87
C SER A 212 26.21 11.16 6.32
N ILE A 213 25.67 9.94 6.28
CA ILE A 213 24.33 9.60 6.77
C ILE A 213 24.46 9.07 8.21
N PRO A 214 24.00 9.82 9.25
CA PRO A 214 24.23 9.47 10.65
C PRO A 214 23.72 8.07 11.04
N TYR A 215 22.66 7.62 10.38
CA TYR A 215 21.99 6.35 10.65
C TYR A 215 22.48 5.19 9.79
N TRP A 216 23.56 5.40 9.02
CA TRP A 216 24.19 4.36 8.21
C TRP A 216 25.61 4.08 8.70
N SER A 217 25.74 3.18 9.67
CA SER A 217 27.06 2.74 10.15
C SER A 217 27.74 1.81 9.16
N HIS A 218 29.08 1.85 9.12
CA HIS A 218 29.87 0.89 8.35
C HIS A 218 29.51 -0.57 8.75
N ASN A 219 29.37 -1.44 7.74
CA ASN A 219 29.03 -2.87 7.87
C ASN A 219 27.59 -3.21 8.30
N LEU A 220 26.77 -2.23 8.69
CA LEU A 220 25.35 -2.43 9.01
C LEU A 220 24.45 -1.94 7.86
N PRO A 221 23.30 -2.61 7.59
CA PRO A 221 22.29 -2.04 6.71
C PRO A 221 21.68 -0.77 7.30
N TRP A 222 21.45 0.22 6.45
CA TRP A 222 20.67 1.40 6.84
C TRP A 222 19.18 1.04 6.86
N LEU A 223 18.59 0.97 8.06
CA LEU A 223 17.17 0.61 8.26
C LEU A 223 16.28 1.77 8.72
N TYR A 224 16.83 2.75 9.43
CA TYR A 224 16.08 3.82 10.08
C TYR A 224 16.58 5.20 9.65
N TYR A 225 15.67 6.17 9.52
CA TYR A 225 16.02 7.58 9.29
C TYR A 225 16.12 8.40 10.58
N GLY A 226 16.02 7.75 11.74
CA GLY A 226 16.02 8.36 13.06
C GLY A 226 16.18 7.32 14.15
N ASP A 227 16.68 7.74 15.31
CA ASP A 227 16.77 6.95 16.54
C ASP A 227 15.49 7.04 17.39
N GLN A 228 14.69 8.08 17.17
CA GLN A 228 13.41 8.32 17.83
C GLN A 228 12.37 8.88 16.84
N PRO A 229 11.07 8.77 17.16
CA PRO A 229 10.01 9.38 16.36
C PRO A 229 10.17 10.90 16.27
N GLY A 230 9.75 11.48 15.14
CA GLY A 230 9.61 12.92 14.93
C GLY A 230 10.66 13.63 14.07
N LEU A 231 11.59 12.87 13.50
CA LEU A 231 12.54 13.37 12.49
C LEU A 231 12.01 13.31 11.05
N ALA A 232 10.80 12.77 10.83
CA ALA A 232 10.27 12.52 9.49
C ALA A 232 10.12 13.78 8.63
N SER A 233 9.73 14.92 9.21
CA SER A 233 9.60 16.20 8.49
C SER A 233 10.93 16.66 7.90
N GLN A 234 12.04 16.46 8.61
CA GLN A 234 13.38 16.79 8.12
C GLN A 234 13.79 15.93 6.92
N VAL A 235 13.33 14.69 6.85
CA VAL A 235 13.62 13.78 5.73
C VAL A 235 12.75 14.11 4.51
N LEU A 236 11.47 14.41 4.75
CA LEU A 236 10.46 14.52 3.71
C LEU A 236 10.26 15.94 3.16
N GLU A 237 10.72 16.99 3.85
CA GLU A 237 10.45 18.39 3.47
C GLU A 237 11.70 19.27 3.37
N LYS A 238 12.83 18.87 3.97
CA LYS A 238 14.04 19.71 3.98
C LYS A 238 14.69 19.84 2.61
N ASN A 239 14.72 18.77 1.84
CA ASN A 239 15.40 18.70 0.55
C ASN A 239 14.38 18.43 -0.56
N HIS A 240 14.54 19.10 -1.70
CA HIS A 240 13.78 18.80 -2.91
C HIS A 240 14.51 17.75 -3.74
N PHE A 241 13.76 16.93 -4.45
CA PHE A 241 14.34 16.03 -5.43
C PHE A 241 14.92 16.86 -6.59
N PRO A 242 16.17 16.59 -7.04
CA PRO A 242 16.88 17.47 -7.96
C PRO A 242 16.34 17.44 -9.40
N THR A 243 15.48 16.49 -9.74
CA THR A 243 14.87 16.40 -11.08
C THR A 243 13.62 17.26 -11.20
N THR A 244 13.48 17.88 -12.37
CA THR A 244 12.30 18.63 -12.80
C THR A 244 11.43 17.74 -13.69
N PHE A 245 10.16 17.57 -13.35
CA PHE A 245 9.23 16.73 -14.12
C PHE A 245 8.27 17.56 -14.98
N THR A 246 7.93 17.02 -16.16
CA THR A 246 7.01 17.65 -17.13
C THR A 246 6.02 16.65 -17.69
N PHE A 247 4.86 17.13 -18.16
CA PHE A 247 3.89 16.28 -18.88
C PHE A 247 4.14 16.23 -20.40
N LYS A 248 4.96 17.15 -20.92
CA LYS A 248 5.25 17.33 -22.35
C LYS A 248 6.77 17.36 -22.53
N GLY A 249 7.40 16.21 -22.37
CA GLY A 249 8.86 16.07 -22.43
C GLY A 249 9.29 14.74 -23.03
N THR A 250 10.60 14.48 -22.95
CA THR A 250 11.18 13.19 -23.34
C THR A 250 10.89 12.13 -22.28
N ASP A 251 11.16 10.86 -22.59
CA ASP A 251 10.93 9.73 -21.66
C ASP A 251 11.61 9.92 -20.28
N LYS A 252 12.67 10.75 -20.20
CA LYS A 252 13.38 11.10 -18.96
C LYS A 252 12.62 12.09 -18.07
N ASP A 253 11.74 12.89 -18.66
CA ASP A 253 11.03 13.99 -17.98
C ASP A 253 9.64 13.56 -17.50
N VAL A 254 9.17 12.39 -17.98
CA VAL A 254 7.80 11.87 -17.81
C VAL A 254 7.78 10.56 -17.02
N LYS A 255 8.91 9.85 -16.86
CA LYS A 255 8.97 8.57 -16.14
C LYS A 255 9.72 8.68 -14.81
N LEU A 256 9.17 8.04 -13.79
CA LEU A 256 9.83 7.83 -12.52
C LEU A 256 10.61 6.53 -12.55
N LYS A 257 11.93 6.62 -12.54
CA LYS A 257 12.80 5.45 -12.62
C LYS A 257 13.07 4.86 -11.23
N PHE A 258 12.17 4.00 -10.78
CA PHE A 258 12.34 3.31 -9.51
C PHE A 258 13.23 2.06 -9.66
N ILE A 259 14.24 1.98 -8.81
CA ILE A 259 15.19 0.86 -8.72
C ILE A 259 15.10 0.27 -7.32
N ALA A 260 15.01 -1.06 -7.23
CA ALA A 260 15.04 -1.81 -5.99
C ALA A 260 16.34 -2.60 -5.85
N ALA A 261 16.99 -2.50 -4.68
CA ALA A 261 17.93 -3.51 -4.23
C ALA A 261 17.17 -4.61 -3.50
N SER A 262 17.37 -5.86 -3.90
CA SER A 262 16.67 -7.02 -3.34
C SER A 262 17.60 -7.91 -2.51
N PHE A 263 17.10 -8.42 -1.39
CA PHE A 263 17.84 -9.27 -0.46
C PHE A 263 17.00 -10.47 -0.04
N ASP A 264 17.64 -11.62 0.21
CA ASP A 264 16.97 -12.79 0.79
C ASP A 264 16.91 -12.72 2.33
N ALA A 265 16.17 -13.65 2.94
CA ALA A 265 16.09 -13.75 4.41
C ALA A 265 17.44 -14.00 5.11
N ALA A 266 18.41 -14.62 4.43
CA ALA A 266 19.74 -14.90 4.96
C ALA A 266 20.70 -13.70 4.81
N GLY A 267 20.23 -12.58 4.25
CA GLY A 267 21.01 -11.34 4.10
C GLY A 267 21.86 -11.27 2.83
N ASN A 268 21.72 -12.23 1.91
CA ASN A 268 22.44 -12.17 0.63
C ASN A 268 21.79 -11.12 -0.28
N PHE A 269 22.63 -10.35 -0.95
CA PHE A 269 22.20 -9.49 -2.04
C PHE A 269 21.81 -10.32 -3.26
N LEU A 270 20.60 -10.11 -3.77
CA LEU A 270 20.09 -10.84 -4.93
C LEU A 270 20.41 -10.09 -6.21
N LYS A 271 19.84 -8.89 -6.39
CA LYS A 271 20.05 -8.04 -7.57
C LYS A 271 19.50 -6.63 -7.41
N TRP A 272 19.99 -5.74 -8.27
CA TRP A 272 19.34 -4.48 -8.61
C TRP A 272 18.30 -4.74 -9.71
N GLN A 273 17.09 -4.21 -9.56
CA GLN A 273 16.04 -4.37 -10.56
C GLN A 273 15.16 -3.12 -10.65
N SER A 274 14.71 -2.80 -11.87
CA SER A 274 13.63 -1.82 -12.09
C SER A 274 12.34 -2.33 -11.45
N LEU A 275 11.45 -1.44 -11.01
CA LEU A 275 10.12 -1.82 -10.55
C LEU A 275 9.11 -2.11 -11.68
N GLU A 276 9.45 -1.74 -12.92
CA GLU A 276 8.66 -2.09 -14.09
C GLU A 276 8.42 -3.61 -14.14
N GLY A 277 7.21 -4.03 -14.52
CA GLY A 277 6.81 -5.44 -14.47
C GLY A 277 6.03 -5.85 -13.25
N GLY A 278 5.68 -4.90 -12.38
CA GLY A 278 4.74 -5.16 -11.28
C GLY A 278 5.38 -5.87 -10.10
N ILE A 279 6.66 -5.63 -9.81
CA ILE A 279 7.38 -6.32 -8.73
C ILE A 279 6.75 -6.09 -7.35
N LEU A 280 6.20 -4.91 -7.09
CA LEU A 280 5.52 -4.59 -5.83
C LEU A 280 4.01 -4.85 -5.88
N GLN A 281 3.45 -4.92 -7.08
CA GLN A 281 2.05 -5.16 -7.36
C GLN A 281 1.77 -6.65 -7.24
N LEU A 282 1.29 -7.07 -6.06
CA LEU A 282 0.86 -8.45 -5.83
C LEU A 282 -0.31 -8.88 -6.73
N CYS A 283 -1.09 -7.90 -7.22
CA CYS A 283 -2.20 -8.17 -8.12
C CYS A 283 -1.72 -8.32 -9.57
N PRO A 284 -2.05 -9.44 -10.24
CA PRO A 284 -1.68 -9.65 -11.63
C PRO A 284 -2.46 -8.71 -12.56
N ASP A 285 -1.77 -8.13 -13.54
CA ASP A 285 -2.38 -7.39 -14.65
C ASP A 285 -1.41 -7.39 -15.85
N THR A 286 -1.82 -6.77 -16.95
CA THR A 286 -0.97 -6.53 -18.12
C THR A 286 0.20 -5.60 -17.79
N GLN A 287 1.36 -5.89 -18.39
CA GLN A 287 2.59 -5.10 -18.24
C GLN A 287 2.37 -3.60 -18.44
N THR A 288 1.55 -3.22 -19.43
CA THR A 288 1.24 -1.82 -19.75
C THR A 288 0.50 -1.14 -18.61
N LYS A 289 -0.48 -1.81 -18.00
CA LYS A 289 -1.19 -1.28 -16.83
C LYS A 289 -0.31 -1.23 -15.59
N LEU A 290 0.48 -2.27 -15.34
CA LEU A 290 1.41 -2.29 -14.19
C LEU A 290 2.43 -1.15 -14.29
N ASN A 291 2.99 -0.92 -15.48
CA ASN A 291 3.96 0.15 -15.73
C ASN A 291 3.35 1.55 -15.70
N ALA A 292 2.03 1.69 -15.87
CA ALA A 292 1.36 3.00 -15.77
C ALA A 292 1.53 3.64 -14.38
N ALA A 293 1.77 2.83 -13.34
CA ALA A 293 2.08 3.30 -11.99
C ALA A 293 3.35 4.17 -11.91
N TYR A 294 4.27 4.03 -12.85
CA TYR A 294 5.56 4.72 -12.83
C TYR A 294 5.64 5.89 -13.83
N VAL A 295 4.51 6.25 -14.44
CA VAL A 295 4.38 7.44 -15.28
C VAL A 295 4.04 8.64 -14.39
N PHE A 296 4.82 9.70 -14.50
CA PHE A 296 4.67 10.90 -13.69
C PHE A 296 3.29 11.55 -13.90
N GLY A 297 2.62 11.90 -12.80
CA GLY A 297 1.27 12.47 -12.75
C GLY A 297 0.13 11.50 -13.05
N THR A 298 0.39 10.21 -13.24
CA THR A 298 -0.66 9.20 -13.42
C THR A 298 -1.08 8.62 -12.07
N THR A 299 -2.25 8.99 -11.57
CA THR A 299 -2.83 8.33 -10.39
C THR A 299 -3.12 6.87 -10.71
N TYR A 300 -2.53 5.96 -9.96
CA TYR A 300 -2.67 4.52 -10.14
C TYR A 300 -3.28 3.89 -8.91
N GLN A 301 -4.24 2.99 -9.11
CA GLN A 301 -4.80 2.19 -8.03
C GLN A 301 -5.17 0.80 -8.55
N GLN A 302 -4.78 -0.21 -7.79
CA GLN A 302 -5.08 -1.60 -8.05
C GLN A 302 -5.42 -2.29 -6.73
N SER A 303 -6.49 -3.09 -6.73
CA SER A 303 -6.86 -3.94 -5.60
C SER A 303 -7.43 -5.27 -6.08
N CYS A 304 -7.10 -6.34 -5.36
CA CYS A 304 -7.56 -7.68 -5.67
C CYS A 304 -7.55 -8.57 -4.43
N LYS A 305 -8.14 -9.76 -4.57
CA LYS A 305 -8.06 -10.84 -3.57
C LYS A 305 -7.11 -11.90 -4.08
N ILE A 306 -6.17 -12.32 -3.24
CA ILE A 306 -5.20 -13.39 -3.55
C ILE A 306 -5.42 -14.55 -2.58
N SER A 307 -5.48 -15.76 -3.11
CA SER A 307 -5.59 -16.98 -2.32
C SER A 307 -4.33 -17.24 -1.50
N VAL A 308 -4.50 -17.65 -0.24
CA VAL A 308 -3.38 -17.97 0.65
C VAL A 308 -2.52 -19.12 0.11
N SER A 309 -3.12 -20.13 -0.52
CA SER A 309 -2.39 -21.22 -1.18
C SER A 309 -1.40 -20.71 -2.23
N LYS A 310 -1.85 -19.80 -3.11
CA LYS A 310 -0.96 -19.12 -4.09
C LYS A 310 0.15 -18.31 -3.42
N ILE A 311 -0.15 -17.56 -2.35
CA ILE A 311 0.87 -16.79 -1.62
C ILE A 311 1.97 -17.70 -1.07
N LEU A 312 1.60 -18.84 -0.50
CA LEU A 312 2.55 -19.80 0.07
C LEU A 312 3.43 -20.46 -1.00
N LEU A 313 2.92 -20.64 -2.22
CA LEU A 313 3.68 -21.18 -3.35
C LEU A 313 4.63 -20.13 -3.94
N ASP A 314 4.12 -18.94 -4.26
CA ASP A 314 4.87 -17.90 -4.97
C ASP A 314 5.87 -17.17 -4.05
N PHE A 315 5.59 -17.11 -2.73
CA PHE A 315 6.37 -16.35 -1.75
C PHE A 315 6.80 -17.19 -0.55
N ALA A 316 7.21 -18.44 -0.79
CA ALA A 316 7.72 -19.34 0.26
C ALA A 316 8.92 -18.76 1.02
N ASN A 317 9.75 -17.97 0.34
CA ASN A 317 10.90 -17.26 0.91
C ASN A 317 10.70 -15.74 0.77
N PRO A 318 10.80 -14.96 1.86
CA PRO A 318 10.64 -13.52 1.83
C PRO A 318 11.80 -12.85 1.11
N VAL A 319 11.46 -11.82 0.33
CA VAL A 319 12.40 -10.91 -0.33
C VAL A 319 12.22 -9.52 0.25
N PHE A 320 13.33 -8.89 0.58
CA PHE A 320 13.38 -7.56 1.17
C PHE A 320 13.86 -6.54 0.14
N TYR A 321 13.29 -5.34 0.18
CA TYR A 321 13.53 -4.29 -0.80
C TYR A 321 13.98 -2.99 -0.13
N ASP A 322 15.10 -2.44 -0.63
CA ASP A 322 15.46 -1.03 -0.45
C ASP A 322 15.15 -0.31 -1.77
N LEU A 323 14.29 0.71 -1.73
CA LEU A 323 13.87 1.44 -2.94
C LEU A 323 14.63 2.76 -3.13
N PHE A 324 14.89 3.04 -4.40
CA PHE A 324 15.58 4.24 -4.83
C PHE A 324 14.89 4.84 -6.04
N LEU A 325 14.98 6.16 -6.16
CA LEU A 325 14.65 6.88 -7.38
C LEU A 325 15.95 7.27 -8.08
N GLU A 326 16.11 6.80 -9.32
CA GLU A 326 17.25 7.15 -10.16
C GLU A 326 17.08 8.55 -10.76
N TYR A 327 18.14 9.37 -10.68
CA TYR A 327 18.23 10.64 -11.38
C TYR A 327 19.62 10.84 -11.97
N ASN A 328 19.73 11.73 -12.94
CA ASN A 328 21.02 12.16 -13.47
C ASN A 328 21.32 13.59 -13.01
N ASP A 329 22.56 13.85 -12.66
CA ASP A 329 23.11 15.20 -12.49
C ASP A 329 23.18 15.94 -13.84
N ASP A 330 23.37 17.25 -13.80
CA ASP A 330 23.62 18.13 -14.94
C ASP A 330 24.82 17.66 -15.77
N ASN A 331 25.79 16.99 -15.15
CA ASN A 331 26.95 16.37 -15.82
C ASN A 331 26.65 15.00 -16.45
N GLY A 332 25.40 14.52 -16.37
CA GLY A 332 24.97 13.21 -16.88
C GLY A 332 25.37 12.02 -16.02
N GLN A 333 25.89 12.24 -14.80
CA GLN A 333 26.18 11.16 -13.86
C GLN A 333 24.93 10.64 -13.18
N GLN A 334 24.81 9.32 -13.09
CA GLN A 334 23.66 8.63 -12.52
C GLN A 334 23.79 8.52 -11.00
N HIS A 335 22.74 8.94 -10.30
CA HIS A 335 22.63 8.92 -8.85
C HIS A 335 21.35 8.21 -8.40
N LEU A 336 21.38 7.68 -7.18
CA LEU A 336 20.25 7.00 -6.55
C LEU A 336 19.82 7.74 -5.31
N TRP A 337 18.55 8.11 -5.25
CA TRP A 337 17.94 8.73 -4.07
C TRP A 337 17.16 7.70 -3.28
N ALA A 338 17.58 7.42 -2.04
CA ALA A 338 16.89 6.44 -1.19
C ALA A 338 15.50 6.93 -0.77
N MET A 339 14.48 6.09 -0.95
CA MET A 339 13.10 6.41 -0.61
C MET A 339 12.76 5.97 0.81
N PRO A 340 12.24 6.88 1.66
CA PRO A 340 11.76 6.53 2.99
C PRO A 340 10.46 5.70 2.96
N VAL A 341 10.32 4.85 3.96
CA VAL A 341 9.19 3.93 4.17
C VAL A 341 8.48 4.24 5.49
N LEU A 342 7.21 4.60 5.41
CA LEU A 342 6.27 4.71 6.53
C LEU A 342 5.59 3.35 6.74
N ASN A 343 6.11 2.55 7.67
CA ASN A 343 5.50 1.29 8.08
C ASN A 343 4.40 1.55 9.12
N LEU A 344 3.13 1.34 8.75
CA LEU A 344 1.96 1.60 9.61
C LEU A 344 1.83 0.60 10.78
N ASN A 345 2.56 -0.51 10.72
CA ASN A 345 2.59 -1.55 11.77
C ASN A 345 3.76 -1.38 12.73
N LEU A 346 4.64 -0.38 12.52
CA LEU A 346 5.79 -0.13 13.38
C LEU A 346 5.33 0.36 14.76
N GLN A 347 5.86 -0.29 15.80
CA GLN A 347 5.66 0.12 17.19
C GLN A 347 6.95 0.67 17.79
N TYR A 348 6.84 1.77 18.52
CA TYR A 348 7.91 2.31 19.36
C TYR A 348 7.43 2.34 20.81
N ASN A 349 8.09 1.59 21.70
CA ASN A 349 7.65 1.38 23.08
C ASN A 349 6.16 0.99 23.17
N GLU A 350 5.77 -0.03 22.38
CA GLU A 350 4.42 -0.61 22.31
C GLU A 350 3.32 0.33 21.76
N LYS A 351 3.69 1.50 21.22
CA LYS A 351 2.75 2.44 20.60
C LYS A 351 2.96 2.49 19.09
N PHE A 352 1.87 2.47 18.31
CA PHE A 352 1.92 2.69 16.88
C PHE A 352 2.18 4.18 16.58
N VAL A 353 3.39 4.49 16.14
CA VAL A 353 3.83 5.88 15.91
C VAL A 353 3.48 6.41 14.51
N ASN A 354 3.25 5.51 13.56
CA ASN A 354 3.06 5.84 12.15
C ASN A 354 1.59 5.88 11.68
N GLN A 355 0.61 5.72 12.58
CA GLN A 355 -0.83 5.69 12.22
C GLN A 355 -1.51 7.06 12.26
N GLY A 356 -0.94 8.04 12.97
CA GLY A 356 -1.51 9.39 13.05
C GLY A 356 -1.17 10.24 11.82
N ASN A 357 -1.94 11.29 11.56
CA ASN A 357 -1.70 12.22 10.44
C ASN A 357 -0.56 13.22 10.69
N ASN A 358 -0.06 13.31 11.94
CA ASN A 358 1.01 14.24 12.27
C ASN A 358 2.38 13.63 11.94
N MET A 359 2.99 14.16 10.88
CA MET A 359 4.32 13.75 10.42
C MET A 359 5.41 13.86 11.49
N ASN A 360 5.27 14.80 12.45
CA ASN A 360 6.23 14.95 13.56
C ASN A 360 6.14 13.83 14.60
N ASN A 361 5.25 12.86 14.44
CA ASN A 361 5.20 11.67 15.29
C ASN A 361 5.78 10.44 14.60
N TRP A 362 6.12 10.53 13.31
CA TRP A 362 6.51 9.36 12.53
C TRP A 362 7.96 8.95 12.74
N LEU A 363 8.21 7.65 12.64
CA LEU A 363 9.54 7.05 12.54
C LEU A 363 9.64 6.35 11.18
N LEU A 364 10.44 6.94 10.29
CA LEU A 364 10.65 6.43 8.93
C LEU A 364 11.72 5.34 8.91
N THR A 365 11.46 4.34 8.09
CA THR A 365 12.34 3.19 7.85
C THR A 365 12.76 3.16 6.39
N ARG A 366 13.60 2.21 5.99
CA ARG A 366 14.12 2.11 4.62
C ARG A 366 13.75 0.81 3.90
N ARG A 367 13.80 -0.31 4.63
CA ARG A 367 13.61 -1.65 4.07
C ARG A 367 12.23 -2.18 4.40
N PHE A 368 11.60 -2.86 3.44
CA PHE A 368 10.32 -3.55 3.63
C PHE A 368 10.28 -4.85 2.82
N PHE A 369 9.22 -5.65 2.99
CA PHE A 369 9.00 -6.89 2.24
C PHE A 369 7.53 -6.99 1.81
N LEU A 370 7.21 -7.91 0.91
CA LEU A 370 5.83 -8.12 0.45
C LEU A 370 5.11 -9.21 1.24
N VAL A 371 5.79 -10.34 1.47
CA VAL A 371 5.24 -11.49 2.20
C VAL A 371 6.32 -12.07 3.10
N ASP A 372 5.95 -12.36 4.34
CA ASP A 372 6.74 -13.15 5.29
C ASP A 372 6.01 -14.45 5.61
N ALA A 373 6.58 -15.54 5.09
CA ALA A 373 6.15 -16.91 5.33
C ALA A 373 7.12 -17.72 6.21
N LEU A 374 8.17 -17.08 6.76
CA LEU A 374 9.18 -17.73 7.59
C LEU A 374 8.98 -17.46 9.08
N SER A 375 8.63 -16.23 9.47
CA SER A 375 8.51 -15.87 10.88
C SER A 375 7.40 -16.62 11.60
N GLY A 376 6.35 -17.04 10.89
CA GLY A 376 5.26 -17.82 11.47
C GLY A 376 5.44 -19.33 11.39
N LYS A 377 6.60 -19.85 10.95
CA LYS A 377 6.93 -21.27 11.06
C LYS A 377 7.32 -21.60 12.50
N GLU A 378 6.45 -22.31 13.18
CA GLU A 378 6.60 -22.61 14.61
C GLU A 378 7.46 -23.86 14.82
N ASN A 379 8.57 -23.71 15.54
CA ASN A 379 9.54 -24.75 15.94
C ASN A 379 10.29 -25.51 14.81
N ASP A 380 9.67 -25.74 13.64
CA ASP A 380 10.24 -26.53 12.54
C ASP A 380 10.11 -25.80 11.20
N LEU A 381 11.24 -25.65 10.48
CA LEU A 381 11.29 -25.01 9.16
C LEU A 381 10.66 -25.86 8.04
N GLY A 382 10.58 -27.18 8.22
CA GLY A 382 9.99 -28.13 7.27
C GLY A 382 8.46 -28.14 7.28
N LYS A 383 7.83 -27.55 8.30
CA LYS A 383 6.38 -27.44 8.41
C LYS A 383 5.85 -26.19 7.71
N PRO A 384 4.58 -26.20 7.25
CA PRO A 384 3.93 -24.98 6.76
C PRO A 384 3.82 -23.95 7.90
N PRO A 385 3.86 -22.64 7.58
CA PRO A 385 3.71 -21.60 8.59
C PRO A 385 2.30 -21.63 9.21
N ARG A 386 2.22 -21.31 10.50
CA ARG A 386 0.95 -21.12 11.22
C ARG A 386 0.33 -19.75 10.92
N VAL A 387 1.18 -18.74 10.77
CA VAL A 387 0.79 -17.36 10.46
C VAL A 387 1.66 -16.85 9.32
N ILE A 388 1.09 -16.09 8.40
CA ILE A 388 1.85 -15.31 7.42
C ILE A 388 1.56 -13.83 7.59
N ARG A 389 2.49 -12.99 7.18
CA ARG A 389 2.33 -11.54 7.16
C ARG A 389 2.45 -11.03 5.73
N VAL A 390 1.45 -10.29 5.27
CA VAL A 390 1.34 -9.83 3.88
C VAL A 390 1.22 -8.32 3.85
N ALA A 391 1.96 -7.65 2.98
CA ALA A 391 1.80 -6.23 2.68
C ALA A 391 0.46 -6.01 1.97
N SER A 392 -0.59 -5.73 2.73
CA SER A 392 -1.96 -5.60 2.24
C SER A 392 -2.23 -4.24 1.61
N LYS A 393 -1.44 -3.21 1.94
CA LYS A 393 -1.52 -1.91 1.29
C LYS A 393 -0.12 -1.34 1.10
N ILE A 394 0.17 -0.97 -0.15
CA ILE A 394 1.38 -0.21 -0.51
C ILE A 394 0.92 1.04 -1.26
N THR A 395 1.31 2.22 -0.77
CA THR A 395 1.04 3.49 -1.43
C THR A 395 2.34 4.24 -1.64
N ILE A 396 2.62 4.67 -2.87
CA ILE A 396 3.70 5.62 -3.16
C ILE A 396 3.07 7.00 -3.27
N SER A 397 3.34 7.87 -2.29
CA SER A 397 2.87 9.25 -2.28
C SER A 397 3.95 10.17 -2.81
N ILE A 398 3.61 10.95 -3.83
CA ILE A 398 4.49 11.94 -4.46
C ILE A 398 3.91 13.33 -4.20
N ARG A 399 4.62 14.13 -3.42
CA ARG A 399 4.21 15.50 -3.08
C ARG A 399 4.94 16.50 -3.95
N LEU A 400 4.20 17.38 -4.63
CA LEU A 400 4.78 18.51 -5.34
C LEU A 400 5.25 19.60 -4.36
N VAL A 401 6.37 20.24 -4.69
CA VAL A 401 6.85 21.43 -3.97
C VAL A 401 6.05 22.64 -4.44
N SER A 402 5.22 23.18 -3.54
CA SER A 402 4.41 24.38 -3.82
C SER A 402 5.28 25.59 -4.19
N HIS A 403 4.71 26.50 -4.99
CA HIS A 403 5.28 27.81 -5.34
C HIS A 403 6.58 27.84 -6.15
N THR A 404 7.14 26.69 -6.56
CA THR A 404 8.35 26.67 -7.41
C THR A 404 8.05 26.86 -8.90
N GLN A 405 6.85 26.45 -9.36
CA GLN A 405 6.45 26.37 -10.78
C GLN A 405 7.41 25.56 -11.67
N LYS A 406 8.29 24.75 -11.06
CA LYS A 406 9.36 24.01 -11.75
C LYS A 406 9.10 22.50 -11.81
N GLY A 407 7.95 21.99 -11.38
CA GLY A 407 7.68 20.54 -11.41
C GLY A 407 8.62 19.71 -10.52
N THR A 408 9.15 20.31 -9.46
CA THR A 408 9.99 19.61 -8.47
C THR A 408 9.12 18.94 -7.42
N ILE A 409 9.55 17.77 -6.95
CA ILE A 409 8.86 16.99 -5.92
C ILE A 409 9.69 16.93 -4.63
N TYR A 410 9.01 16.72 -3.52
CA TYR A 410 9.64 16.20 -2.31
C TYR A 410 10.02 14.73 -2.49
N PRO A 411 10.95 14.19 -1.68
CA PRO A 411 11.26 12.77 -1.66
C PRO A 411 9.97 11.92 -1.58
N PRO A 412 9.72 11.05 -2.56
CA PRO A 412 8.54 10.19 -2.53
C PRO A 412 8.51 9.31 -1.29
N LEU A 413 7.33 9.19 -0.67
CA LEU A 413 7.13 8.40 0.53
C LEU A 413 6.43 7.07 0.17
N ILE A 414 6.97 5.96 0.64
CA ILE A 414 6.31 4.65 0.53
C ILE A 414 5.58 4.38 1.84
N THR A 415 4.28 4.21 1.80
CA THR A 415 3.48 3.77 2.95
C THR A 415 3.15 2.30 2.80
N VAL A 416 3.48 1.50 3.81
CA VAL A 416 3.16 0.06 3.83
C VAL A 416 2.32 -0.28 5.05
N ALA A 417 1.23 -1.01 4.84
CA ALA A 417 0.49 -1.71 5.87
C ALA A 417 0.60 -3.23 5.66
N TYR A 418 0.79 -3.93 6.77
CA TYR A 418 0.83 -5.39 6.82
C TYR A 418 -0.42 -5.94 7.50
N THR A 419 -0.86 -7.10 7.02
CA THR A 419 -1.93 -7.90 7.61
C THR A 419 -1.39 -9.27 8.02
N ASP A 420 -1.63 -9.64 9.27
CA ASP A 420 -1.33 -10.96 9.82
C ASP A 420 -2.48 -11.92 9.51
N VAL A 421 -2.17 -13.07 8.93
CA VAL A 421 -3.16 -14.07 8.49
C VAL A 421 -2.90 -15.40 9.18
N LEU A 422 -3.84 -15.83 10.01
CA LEU A 422 -3.82 -17.17 10.62
C LEU A 422 -4.23 -18.22 9.57
N ILE A 423 -3.36 -19.20 9.33
CA ILE A 423 -3.60 -20.24 8.35
C ILE A 423 -4.45 -21.34 8.97
N GLN A 424 -5.66 -21.52 8.45
CA GLN A 424 -6.57 -22.62 8.82
C GLN A 424 -6.86 -23.51 7.60
N ASN A 425 -7.26 -22.89 6.49
CA ASN A 425 -7.50 -23.57 5.22
C ASN A 425 -6.99 -22.71 4.05
N PRO A 426 -5.75 -22.95 3.56
CA PRO A 426 -5.12 -22.15 2.51
C PRO A 426 -5.94 -22.03 1.22
N GLU A 427 -6.75 -23.04 0.88
CA GLU A 427 -7.47 -23.10 -0.39
C GLU A 427 -8.73 -22.21 -0.42
N THR A 428 -9.33 -21.96 0.74
CA THR A 428 -10.55 -21.13 0.85
C THR A 428 -10.28 -19.73 1.38
N GLN A 429 -9.10 -19.50 1.97
CA GLN A 429 -8.71 -18.23 2.55
C GLN A 429 -8.13 -17.29 1.48
N ASN A 430 -8.57 -16.03 1.50
CA ASN A 430 -8.12 -14.98 0.60
C ASN A 430 -7.68 -13.76 1.39
N VAL A 431 -6.67 -13.05 0.87
CA VAL A 431 -6.15 -11.79 1.42
C VAL A 431 -6.44 -10.67 0.43
N MET A 432 -7.00 -9.57 0.92
CA MET A 432 -7.16 -8.36 0.11
C MET A 432 -5.85 -7.59 0.11
N VAL A 433 -5.35 -7.27 -1.08
CA VAL A 433 -4.14 -6.47 -1.27
C VAL A 433 -4.43 -5.29 -2.18
N SER A 434 -3.70 -4.21 -1.98
CA SER A 434 -3.83 -2.98 -2.76
C SER A 434 -2.49 -2.31 -2.99
N PHE A 435 -2.31 -1.78 -4.19
CA PHE A 435 -1.16 -0.98 -4.57
C PHE A 435 -1.67 0.33 -5.19
N ALA A 436 -1.11 1.47 -4.78
CA ALA A 436 -1.49 2.77 -5.31
C ALA A 436 -0.30 3.71 -5.46
N VAL A 437 -0.39 4.60 -6.44
CA VAL A 437 0.51 5.74 -6.60
C VAL A 437 -0.34 7.00 -6.63
N SER A 438 -0.15 7.87 -5.64
CA SER A 438 -0.93 9.10 -5.46
C SER A 438 -0.04 10.32 -5.57
N TYR A 439 -0.61 11.36 -6.19
CA TYR A 439 0.03 12.65 -6.33
C TYR A 439 -0.71 13.64 -5.45
N GLU A 440 0.05 14.33 -4.60
CA GLU A 440 -0.47 15.20 -3.57
C GLU A 440 0.08 16.62 -3.75
N MET A 441 -0.78 17.60 -3.52
CA MET A 441 -0.41 19.01 -3.53
C MET A 441 -1.13 19.69 -2.38
N ASN A 442 -0.42 20.60 -1.69
CA ASN A 442 -1.07 21.43 -0.69
C ASN A 442 -2.06 22.39 -1.39
N GLN A 443 -3.36 22.21 -1.14
CA GLN A 443 -4.43 23.04 -1.69
C GLN A 443 -4.96 24.09 -0.70
N SER A 444 -4.28 24.31 0.44
CA SER A 444 -4.74 25.27 1.45
C SER A 444 -4.96 26.67 0.88
N GLU A 445 -4.12 27.11 -0.05
CA GLU A 445 -4.28 28.42 -0.71
C GLU A 445 -5.56 28.46 -1.57
N ALA A 446 -5.84 27.40 -2.34
CA ALA A 446 -7.04 27.30 -3.16
C ALA A 446 -8.30 27.26 -2.29
N GLN A 447 -8.25 26.58 -1.14
CA GLN A 447 -9.34 26.56 -0.17
C GLN A 447 -9.60 27.95 0.41
N ILE A 448 -8.55 28.65 0.87
CA ILE A 448 -8.67 30.03 1.38
C ILE A 448 -9.27 30.97 0.32
N GLN A 449 -8.82 30.86 -0.94
CA GLN A 449 -9.36 31.66 -2.04
C GLN A 449 -10.85 31.36 -2.30
N THR A 450 -11.25 30.09 -2.21
CA THR A 450 -12.64 29.66 -2.36
C THR A 450 -13.51 30.19 -1.21
N ASP A 451 -13.02 30.12 0.03
CA ASP A 451 -13.71 30.64 1.22
C ASP A 451 -13.92 32.15 1.13
N ILE A 452 -12.90 32.89 0.70
CA ILE A 452 -12.99 34.35 0.48
C ILE A 452 -14.04 34.65 -0.59
N ALA A 453 -14.02 33.94 -1.72
CA ALA A 453 -14.99 34.13 -2.81
C ALA A 453 -16.43 33.86 -2.34
N LEU A 454 -16.63 32.80 -1.55
CA LEU A 454 -17.92 32.42 -0.97
C LEU A 454 -18.42 33.46 0.03
N GLY A 455 -17.56 33.99 0.89
CA GLY A 455 -17.90 35.07 1.81
C GLY A 455 -18.32 36.36 1.11
N VAL A 456 -17.56 36.79 0.10
CA VAL A 456 -17.84 38.04 -0.65
C VAL A 456 -19.10 37.91 -1.51
N LEU A 457 -19.20 36.87 -2.33
CA LEU A 457 -20.35 36.67 -3.22
C LEU A 457 -21.61 36.31 -2.43
N GLY A 458 -21.48 35.57 -1.33
CA GLY A 458 -22.58 35.31 -0.40
C GLY A 458 -23.14 36.60 0.23
N GLY A 459 -22.27 37.52 0.66
CA GLY A 459 -22.68 38.83 1.15
C GLY A 459 -23.44 39.64 0.09
N LEU A 460 -22.95 39.65 -1.16
CA LEU A 460 -23.64 40.29 -2.28
C LEU A 460 -25.00 39.62 -2.58
N ALA A 461 -25.10 38.29 -2.46
CA ALA A 461 -26.36 37.57 -2.63
C ALA A 461 -27.41 37.95 -1.58
N VAL A 462 -27.01 38.19 -0.32
CA VAL A 462 -27.92 38.71 0.72
C VAL A 462 -28.47 40.07 0.31
N LEU A 463 -27.61 41.01 -0.07
CA LEU A 463 -28.02 42.36 -0.48
C LEU A 463 -28.96 42.31 -1.70
N TRP A 464 -28.63 41.47 -2.68
CA TRP A 464 -29.46 41.27 -3.87
C TRP A 464 -30.83 40.68 -3.54
N SER A 465 -30.87 39.72 -2.62
CA SER A 465 -32.11 39.09 -2.14
C SER A 465 -32.97 40.06 -1.34
N LEU A 466 -32.37 40.93 -0.54
CA LEU A 466 -33.06 42.03 0.15
C LEU A 466 -33.69 43.00 -0.85
N LEU A 467 -32.97 43.39 -1.90
CA LEU A 467 -33.50 44.25 -2.97
C LEU A 467 -34.70 43.60 -3.68
N LYS A 468 -34.63 42.31 -4.04
CA LYS A 468 -35.76 41.57 -4.62
C LYS A 468 -36.96 41.51 -3.69
N THR A 469 -36.71 41.26 -2.40
CA THR A 469 -37.76 41.19 -1.39
C THR A 469 -38.43 42.54 -1.19
N ALA A 470 -37.65 43.63 -1.14
CA ALA A 470 -38.15 44.98 -1.03
C ALA A 470 -39.01 45.37 -2.25
N GLY A 471 -38.53 45.08 -3.47
CA GLY A 471 -39.29 45.30 -4.70
C GLY A 471 -40.56 44.45 -4.79
N TRP A 472 -40.55 43.21 -4.27
CA TRP A 472 -41.76 42.40 -4.14
C TRP A 472 -42.74 42.98 -3.11
N LYS A 473 -42.27 43.32 -1.91
CA LYS A 473 -43.12 43.82 -0.82
C LYS A 473 -43.79 45.15 -1.18
N ARG A 474 -43.07 46.05 -1.86
CA ARG A 474 -43.62 47.30 -2.39
C ARG A 474 -44.78 47.06 -3.36
N ARG A 475 -44.65 46.08 -4.27
CA ARG A 475 -45.73 45.73 -5.23
C ARG A 475 -46.96 45.13 -4.56
N THR A 476 -46.80 44.47 -3.42
CA THR A 476 -47.92 43.96 -2.62
C THR A 476 -48.61 45.05 -1.79
N GLY A 477 -48.03 46.26 -1.69
CA GLY A 477 -48.64 47.41 -1.00
C GLY A 477 -48.74 47.30 0.53
N SER A 478 -48.02 46.38 1.15
CA SER A 478 -48.05 46.15 2.60
C SER A 478 -46.84 46.80 3.30
N SER A 479 -47.08 47.57 4.36
CA SER A 479 -46.04 48.33 5.10
C SER A 479 -45.40 47.57 6.26
N ILE A 480 -45.95 46.40 6.66
CA ILE A 480 -45.50 45.63 7.82
C ILE A 480 -44.62 44.46 7.36
N ILE A 481 -43.47 44.26 8.02
CA ILE A 481 -42.65 43.06 7.84
C ILE A 481 -43.37 41.89 8.55
N ASP A 482 -44.03 41.05 7.78
CA ASP A 482 -44.72 39.85 8.23
C ASP A 482 -43.85 38.59 8.03
N LEU A 483 -44.26 37.48 8.65
CA LEU A 483 -43.59 36.18 8.49
C LEU A 483 -43.52 35.75 7.01
N GLN A 484 -44.53 36.14 6.21
CA GLN A 484 -44.55 35.89 4.78
C GLN A 484 -43.40 36.59 4.05
N THR A 485 -43.06 37.82 4.43
CA THR A 485 -41.93 38.58 3.85
C THR A 485 -40.61 37.90 4.19
N VAL A 486 -40.43 37.42 5.42
CA VAL A 486 -39.24 36.68 5.84
C VAL A 486 -39.10 35.39 5.03
N PHE A 487 -40.19 34.63 4.87
CA PHE A 487 -40.18 33.41 4.06
C PHE A 487 -39.87 33.69 2.58
N LYS A 488 -40.42 34.78 2.03
CA LYS A 488 -40.13 35.20 0.64
C LYS A 488 -38.66 35.59 0.47
N PHE A 489 -38.08 36.29 1.45
CA PHE A 489 -36.64 36.59 1.47
C PHE A 489 -35.80 35.32 1.46
N LEU A 490 -36.09 34.35 2.34
CA LEU A 490 -35.35 33.09 2.40
C LEU A 490 -35.38 32.32 1.07
N LEU A 491 -36.50 32.35 0.34
CA LEU A 491 -36.63 31.69 -0.95
C LEU A 491 -35.91 32.43 -2.09
N PHE A 492 -35.90 33.77 -2.07
CA PHE A 492 -35.06 34.54 -3.00
C PHE A 492 -33.58 34.34 -2.69
N TYR A 493 -33.22 34.34 -1.41
CA TYR A 493 -31.86 34.10 -0.95
C TYR A 493 -31.35 32.72 -1.30
N ALA A 494 -32.16 31.67 -1.11
CA ALA A 494 -31.83 30.33 -1.56
C ALA A 494 -31.43 30.32 -3.05
N GLY A 495 -32.20 30.98 -3.89
CA GLY A 495 -31.92 31.06 -5.32
C GLY A 495 -30.68 31.87 -5.71
N ASP A 496 -30.40 32.96 -4.99
CA ASP A 496 -29.21 33.77 -5.23
C ASP A 496 -27.94 33.09 -4.71
N LEU A 497 -28.01 32.47 -3.53
CA LEU A 497 -26.95 31.65 -2.97
C LEU A 497 -26.66 30.43 -3.87
N ALA A 498 -27.68 29.82 -4.49
CA ALA A 498 -27.49 28.77 -5.48
C ALA A 498 -26.63 29.23 -6.67
N ASN A 499 -26.87 30.45 -7.17
CA ASN A 499 -26.06 31.00 -8.27
C ASN A 499 -24.62 31.26 -7.82
N VAL A 500 -24.41 31.69 -6.58
CA VAL A 500 -23.05 31.88 -6.02
C VAL A 500 -22.30 30.55 -5.98
N PHE A 501 -22.89 29.49 -5.42
CA PHE A 501 -22.27 28.16 -5.40
C PHE A 501 -21.97 27.66 -6.82
N PHE A 502 -22.88 27.88 -7.77
CA PHE A 502 -22.67 27.50 -9.16
C PHE A 502 -21.50 28.27 -9.82
N ILE A 503 -21.43 29.59 -9.65
CA ILE A 503 -20.35 30.40 -10.24
C ILE A 503 -18.99 30.00 -9.69
N ILE A 504 -18.89 29.78 -8.37
CA ILE A 504 -17.66 29.37 -7.72
C ILE A 504 -17.23 27.98 -8.21
N THR A 505 -18.13 26.99 -8.19
CA THR A 505 -17.79 25.62 -8.62
C THR A 505 -17.42 25.55 -10.09
N VAL A 506 -18.13 26.26 -10.97
CA VAL A 506 -17.78 26.35 -12.40
C VAL A 506 -16.44 27.07 -12.59
N GLY A 507 -16.19 28.18 -11.87
CA GLY A 507 -14.93 28.91 -11.93
C GLY A 507 -13.74 28.06 -11.49
N THR A 508 -13.86 27.36 -10.36
CA THR A 508 -12.83 26.44 -9.85
C THR A 508 -12.62 25.25 -10.80
N GLY A 509 -13.69 24.70 -11.38
CA GLY A 509 -13.60 23.63 -12.37
C GLY A 509 -12.87 24.08 -13.65
N ILE A 510 -13.16 25.28 -14.15
CA ILE A 510 -12.46 25.88 -15.31
C ILE A 510 -10.99 26.14 -14.97
N TYR A 511 -10.70 26.66 -13.76
CA TYR A 511 -9.34 26.84 -13.29
C TYR A 511 -8.56 25.52 -13.34
N TRP A 512 -9.07 24.45 -12.71
CA TRP A 512 -8.39 23.16 -12.76
C TRP A 512 -8.24 22.62 -14.19
N LEU A 513 -9.27 22.72 -15.03
CA LEU A 513 -9.21 22.26 -16.41
C LEU A 513 -8.09 22.97 -17.20
N VAL A 514 -8.05 24.30 -17.13
CA VAL A 514 -7.08 25.11 -17.87
C VAL A 514 -5.68 24.88 -17.32
N PHE A 515 -5.47 25.04 -16.02
CA PHE A 515 -4.13 24.96 -15.46
C PHE A 515 -3.57 23.53 -15.51
N PHE A 516 -4.36 22.49 -15.24
CA PHE A 516 -3.88 21.12 -15.34
C PHE A 516 -3.50 20.73 -16.79
N LYS A 517 -4.31 21.11 -17.79
CA LYS A 517 -4.06 20.73 -19.21
C LYS A 517 -3.06 21.63 -19.93
N ALA A 518 -2.97 22.91 -19.56
CA ALA A 518 -2.12 23.89 -20.24
C ALA A 518 -0.70 24.00 -19.66
N GLN A 519 -0.35 23.18 -18.68
CA GLN A 519 0.98 23.19 -18.05
C GLN A 519 2.10 22.67 -18.95
N GLN A 520 3.24 23.36 -18.93
CA GLN A 520 4.52 22.85 -19.44
C GLN A 520 5.27 22.08 -18.34
N PHE A 521 5.44 22.71 -17.17
CA PHE A 521 5.92 22.08 -15.94
C PHE A 521 4.75 21.82 -15.00
N VAL A 522 4.83 20.75 -14.22
CA VAL A 522 3.73 20.35 -13.34
C VAL A 522 3.67 21.28 -12.14
N SER A 523 2.65 22.12 -12.09
CA SER A 523 2.46 23.13 -11.04
C SER A 523 1.13 23.04 -10.32
N VAL A 524 0.12 22.38 -10.91
CA VAL A 524 -1.18 22.13 -10.29
C VAL A 524 -1.56 20.68 -10.54
N LEU A 525 -1.88 19.96 -9.46
CA LEU A 525 -2.49 18.63 -9.53
C LEU A 525 -4.00 18.71 -9.31
N LEU A 526 -4.72 17.74 -9.84
CA LEU A 526 -6.14 17.56 -9.55
C LEU A 526 -6.34 17.23 -8.07
N PRO A 527 -7.48 17.64 -7.47
CA PRO A 527 -7.81 17.32 -6.08
C PRO A 527 -7.90 15.82 -5.85
N LEU A 528 -7.54 15.41 -4.63
CA LEU A 528 -7.76 14.05 -4.14
C LEU A 528 -9.25 13.80 -3.92
N PRO A 529 -9.71 12.53 -3.88
CA PRO A 529 -11.13 12.21 -3.66
C PRO A 529 -11.74 12.86 -2.41
N SER A 530 -10.95 13.03 -1.34
CA SER A 530 -11.41 13.72 -0.12
C SER A 530 -11.61 15.23 -0.31
N GLN A 531 -10.84 15.86 -1.21
CA GLN A 531 -10.98 17.29 -1.54
C GLN A 531 -12.09 17.50 -2.57
N GLU A 532 -12.36 16.50 -3.40
CA GLU A 532 -13.49 16.50 -4.33
C GLU A 532 -14.85 16.49 -3.60
N GLU A 533 -14.92 15.92 -2.39
CA GLU A 533 -16.14 15.86 -1.60
C GLU A 533 -16.74 17.24 -1.29
N ASP A 534 -15.90 18.22 -0.91
CA ASP A 534 -16.33 19.60 -0.68
C ASP A 534 -16.87 20.23 -1.97
N PHE A 535 -16.19 19.99 -3.10
CA PHE A 535 -16.60 20.47 -4.41
C PHE A 535 -17.96 19.88 -4.84
N VAL A 536 -18.16 18.57 -4.66
CA VAL A 536 -19.42 17.87 -4.93
C VAL A 536 -20.54 18.40 -4.02
N THR A 537 -20.23 18.67 -2.76
CA THR A 537 -21.18 19.24 -1.79
C THR A 537 -21.69 20.59 -2.25
N TYR A 538 -20.82 21.49 -2.73
CA TYR A 538 -21.25 22.79 -3.26
C TYR A 538 -22.15 22.67 -4.48
N ILE A 539 -21.89 21.73 -5.39
CA ILE A 539 -22.76 21.46 -6.55
C ILE A 539 -24.13 20.96 -6.08
N ALA A 540 -24.16 20.03 -5.12
CA ALA A 540 -25.40 19.51 -4.56
C ALA A 540 -26.24 20.60 -3.87
N CYS A 541 -25.58 21.50 -3.11
CA CYS A 541 -26.22 22.68 -2.53
C CYS A 541 -26.77 23.64 -3.60
N ALA A 542 -25.98 23.94 -4.64
CA ALA A 542 -26.40 24.79 -5.74
C ALA A 542 -27.67 24.24 -6.41
N PHE A 543 -27.69 22.95 -6.74
CA PHE A 543 -28.83 22.30 -7.36
C PHE A 543 -30.07 22.32 -6.46
N SER A 544 -29.92 21.93 -5.18
CA SER A 544 -31.04 21.82 -4.23
C SER A 544 -31.70 23.17 -3.98
N LEU A 545 -30.90 24.22 -3.73
CA LEU A 545 -31.40 25.56 -3.50
C LEU A 545 -32.04 26.17 -4.77
N LYS A 546 -31.48 25.87 -5.95
CA LYS A 546 -32.07 26.31 -7.22
C LYS A 546 -33.40 25.63 -7.51
N ALA A 547 -33.51 24.34 -7.22
CA ALA A 547 -34.75 23.58 -7.32
C ALA A 547 -35.83 24.17 -6.39
N LEU A 548 -35.46 24.55 -5.17
CA LEU A 548 -36.37 25.23 -4.24
C LEU A 548 -36.86 26.58 -4.77
N GLN A 549 -35.97 27.40 -5.34
CA GLN A 549 -36.36 28.66 -5.99
C GLN A 549 -37.28 28.42 -7.19
N PHE A 550 -36.98 27.41 -8.01
CA PHE A 550 -37.82 27.06 -9.15
C PHE A 550 -39.21 26.59 -8.73
N LEU A 551 -39.31 25.74 -7.70
CA LEU A 551 -40.58 25.31 -7.14
C LEU A 551 -41.40 26.49 -6.60
N HIS A 552 -40.73 27.42 -5.92
CA HIS A 552 -41.38 28.65 -5.46
C HIS A 552 -41.92 29.51 -6.61
N LEU A 553 -41.15 29.64 -7.70
CA LEU A 553 -41.59 30.34 -8.90
C LEU A 553 -42.81 29.64 -9.52
N LEU A 554 -42.77 28.32 -9.64
CA LEU A 554 -43.86 27.50 -10.18
C LEU A 554 -45.13 27.64 -9.34
N VAL A 555 -45.04 27.46 -8.02
CA VAL A 555 -46.19 27.65 -7.11
C VAL A 555 -46.73 29.08 -7.19
N SER A 556 -45.85 30.07 -7.26
CA SER A 556 -46.26 31.47 -7.41
C SER A 556 -46.95 31.74 -8.75
N GLN A 557 -46.59 31.03 -9.83
CA GLN A 557 -47.28 31.14 -11.13
C GLN A 557 -48.63 30.43 -11.13
N LEU A 558 -48.73 29.26 -10.48
CA LEU A 558 -49.97 28.49 -10.38
C LEU A 558 -51.01 29.13 -9.46
N ALA A 559 -50.60 29.98 -8.51
CA ALA A 559 -51.48 30.62 -7.55
C ALA A 559 -52.01 32.01 -7.98
N VAL A 560 -51.73 32.46 -9.21
CA VAL A 560 -52.20 33.76 -9.71
C VAL A 560 -53.54 33.60 -10.38
N ASP A 561 -54.56 34.23 -9.80
CA ASP A 561 -55.87 34.41 -10.45
C ASP A 561 -55.79 35.57 -11.45
N ILE A 562 -56.15 35.28 -12.69
CA ILE A 562 -56.14 36.26 -13.78
C ILE A 562 -57.57 36.56 -14.18
N PHE A 563 -57.95 37.84 -14.12
CA PHE A 563 -59.23 38.33 -14.61
C PHE A 563 -59.00 39.19 -15.85
N PHE A 564 -59.54 38.75 -16.98
CA PHE A 564 -59.52 39.53 -18.21
C PHE A 564 -60.78 40.38 -18.30
N ILE A 565 -60.61 41.68 -18.56
CA ILE A 565 -61.71 42.61 -18.81
C ILE A 565 -61.74 42.91 -20.31
N ASP A 566 -62.74 42.37 -20.99
CA ASP A 566 -63.08 42.79 -22.34
C ASP A 566 -64.00 44.02 -22.28
N TRP A 567 -63.49 45.17 -22.68
CA TRP A 567 -64.25 46.43 -22.74
C TRP A 567 -65.06 46.59 -24.03
N GLU A 568 -65.02 45.61 -24.94
CA GLU A 568 -65.75 45.66 -26.21
C GLU A 568 -67.24 45.33 -26.01
N ARG A 569 -68.13 46.22 -26.48
CA ARG A 569 -69.58 45.99 -26.37
C ARG A 569 -70.03 44.87 -27.31
N PRO A 570 -70.91 43.94 -26.87
CA PRO A 570 -71.45 42.90 -27.75
C PRO A 570 -72.24 43.55 -28.89
N LYS A 571 -71.79 43.32 -30.13
CA LYS A 571 -72.47 43.82 -31.33
C LYS A 571 -73.62 42.87 -31.68
N GLY A 572 -74.83 43.21 -31.25
CA GLY A 572 -76.08 42.58 -31.70
C GLY A 572 -77.00 42.08 -30.59
N LYS A 573 -78.32 42.19 -30.83
CA LYS A 573 -79.38 41.55 -30.02
C LYS A 573 -79.82 40.29 -30.74
N VAL A 574 -79.87 39.15 -30.05
CA VAL A 574 -80.46 37.92 -30.59
C VAL A 574 -81.88 37.81 -30.05
N LEU A 575 -82.87 37.75 -30.96
CA LEU A 575 -84.25 37.47 -30.60
C LEU A 575 -84.38 35.96 -30.34
N LYS A 576 -84.48 35.56 -29.07
CA LYS A 576 -84.91 34.19 -28.73
C LYS A 576 -86.43 34.18 -28.64
N ALA A 577 -87.09 33.47 -29.56
CA ALA A 577 -88.48 33.07 -29.38
C ALA A 577 -88.50 31.90 -28.40
N VAL A 578 -89.15 32.07 -27.25
CA VAL A 578 -89.54 30.96 -26.38
C VAL A 578 -90.95 30.56 -26.81
N GLU A 579 -91.16 29.30 -27.17
CA GLU A 579 -92.50 28.78 -27.42
C GLU A 579 -93.26 28.72 -26.10
N GLY A 580 -94.34 29.52 -26.02
CA GLY A 580 -95.24 29.60 -24.86
C GLY A 580 -95.10 30.90 -24.06
N GLU A 581 -96.09 31.78 -24.21
CA GLU A 581 -96.29 33.06 -23.50
C GLU A 581 -95.32 34.23 -23.81
N GLY A 582 -95.56 34.89 -24.96
CA GLY A 582 -95.85 36.32 -25.07
C GLY A 582 -94.88 37.42 -24.57
N VAL A 583 -93.71 37.11 -23.99
CA VAL A 583 -92.76 38.14 -23.51
C VAL A 583 -91.43 38.02 -24.28
N ILE A 584 -91.21 38.92 -25.24
CA ILE A 584 -89.95 39.05 -25.97
C ILE A 584 -88.91 39.70 -25.05
N LYS A 585 -88.05 38.89 -24.41
CA LYS A 585 -86.84 39.41 -23.75
C LYS A 585 -85.69 39.45 -24.75
N SER A 586 -85.23 40.65 -25.12
CA SER A 586 -84.02 40.79 -25.93
C SER A 586 -82.80 40.37 -25.10
N ALA A 587 -82.16 39.25 -25.45
CA ALA A 587 -80.89 38.85 -24.86
C ALA A 587 -79.73 39.36 -25.74
N ALA A 588 -78.66 39.84 -25.11
CA ALA A 588 -77.43 40.19 -25.83
C ALA A 588 -76.86 38.94 -26.52
N ALA A 589 -76.29 39.11 -27.72
CA ALA A 589 -75.63 38.02 -28.43
C ALA A 589 -74.49 37.42 -27.58
N PRO A 590 -74.31 36.08 -27.56
CA PRO A 590 -73.23 35.46 -26.82
C PRO A 590 -71.87 35.89 -27.39
N VAL A 591 -70.94 36.23 -26.50
CA VAL A 591 -69.57 36.65 -26.87
C VAL A 591 -68.84 35.45 -27.47
N SER A 592 -68.16 35.66 -28.60
CA SER A 592 -67.40 34.61 -29.30
C SER A 592 -66.20 34.14 -28.47
N ILE A 593 -66.02 32.83 -28.35
CA ILE A 593 -64.89 32.20 -27.64
C ILE A 593 -63.53 32.61 -28.21
N TRP A 594 -63.47 32.99 -29.49
CA TRP A 594 -62.23 33.46 -30.14
C TRP A 594 -61.67 34.72 -29.49
N ARG A 595 -62.53 35.61 -28.96
CA ARG A 595 -62.07 36.81 -28.23
C ARG A 595 -61.32 36.43 -26.96
N THR A 596 -61.80 35.42 -26.24
CA THR A 596 -61.12 34.87 -25.06
C THR A 596 -59.76 34.27 -25.43
N TYR A 597 -59.69 33.52 -26.54
CA TYR A 597 -58.42 32.97 -27.03
C TYR A 597 -57.41 34.04 -27.44
N PHE A 598 -57.84 35.11 -28.11
CA PHE A 598 -56.95 36.21 -28.48
C PHE A 598 -56.37 36.92 -27.25
N ILE A 599 -57.20 37.22 -26.25
CA ILE A 599 -56.74 37.85 -25.01
C ILE A 599 -55.79 36.92 -24.24
N ALA A 600 -56.07 35.62 -24.19
CA ALA A 600 -55.20 34.63 -23.56
C ALA A 600 -53.85 34.51 -24.29
N ASN A 601 -53.83 34.59 -25.62
CA ASN A 601 -52.60 34.54 -26.40
C ASN A 601 -51.72 35.79 -26.17
N GLU A 602 -52.32 36.98 -26.19
CA GLU A 602 -51.62 38.23 -25.86
C GLU A 602 -51.04 38.21 -24.44
N TRP A 603 -51.79 37.67 -23.48
CA TRP A 603 -51.30 37.48 -22.13
C TRP A 603 -50.08 36.54 -22.08
N ASN A 604 -50.12 35.42 -22.81
CA ASN A 604 -48.99 34.49 -22.90
C ASN A 604 -47.74 35.15 -23.50
N GLU A 605 -47.88 36.00 -24.52
CA GLU A 605 -46.77 36.79 -25.07
C GLU A 605 -46.17 37.74 -24.03
N ILE A 606 -47.02 38.46 -23.28
CA ILE A 606 -46.60 39.41 -22.22
C ILE A 606 -45.90 38.71 -21.05
N GLN A 607 -46.15 37.42 -20.80
CA GLN A 607 -45.45 36.67 -19.76
C GLN A 607 -43.94 36.52 -20.02
N THR A 608 -43.51 36.56 -21.28
CA THR A 608 -42.11 36.34 -21.65
C THR A 608 -41.31 37.64 -21.78
N ILE A 609 -41.95 38.76 -22.12
CA ILE A 609 -41.30 40.07 -22.33
C ILE A 609 -42.03 41.15 -21.52
N ARG A 610 -41.40 41.62 -20.44
CA ARG A 610 -41.89 42.78 -19.68
C ARG A 610 -41.18 44.06 -20.13
N LYS A 611 -41.95 45.12 -20.41
CA LYS A 611 -41.42 46.46 -20.72
C LYS A 611 -40.73 47.15 -19.54
N ILE A 612 -40.99 46.73 -18.30
CA ILE A 612 -40.50 47.39 -17.08
C ILE A 612 -39.87 46.35 -16.15
N ASN A 613 -38.70 46.68 -15.59
CA ASN A 613 -37.99 45.79 -14.67
C ASN A 613 -38.65 45.83 -13.26
N PRO A 614 -39.24 44.73 -12.77
CA PRO A 614 -39.94 44.69 -11.48
C PRO A 614 -39.02 44.81 -10.25
N LEU A 615 -37.69 44.78 -10.43
CA LEU A 615 -36.72 44.97 -9.34
C LEU A 615 -36.54 46.44 -8.93
N PHE A 616 -36.67 47.38 -9.87
CA PHE A 616 -36.38 48.81 -9.66
C PHE A 616 -37.63 49.69 -9.72
N GLN A 617 -38.81 49.09 -9.57
CA GLN A 617 -40.05 49.84 -9.52
C GLN A 617 -40.09 50.67 -8.23
N VAL A 618 -39.99 52.00 -8.40
CA VAL A 618 -40.16 53.02 -7.36
C VAL A 618 -41.62 53.10 -6.97
#